data_AF-A0A352GQX3-F1
#
_entry.id   AF-A0A352GQX3-F1
#
_cell.length_a   1.000
_cell.length_b   1.000
_cell.length_c   1.000
_cell.angle_alpha   90.00
_cell.angle_beta   90.00
_cell.angle_gamma   90.00
#
_symmetry.space_group_name_H-M   'P 1'
#
loop_
_entity.id
_entity.type
_entity.pdbx_description
1 polymer ?
#
loop_
_entity_poly.entity_id
_entity_poly.type
_entity_poly.pdbx_seq_one_letter_code
_entity_poly.pdbx_strand_id
1 'polypeptide(L)'
;MSNAPALNIRDAAAEDARRFQANLELLAEMSQDFAASRDLDAALLKAVGHITDSVNAEGGALFLLDEQGEHLRCHACVGATEITGVMATGDIWVRVPENVRMEVTGALNPGVAAKDVILKICGDHGIMGFGYQVVEFCGDGVAAMSAQDRMTLTNMAAEIGAKTGIIAPDAKTMELLKAWGISGVNADDWQSDADAVYAKRITVNGDTLAPQVAAPSSPENADDVGNYPNVKLDQAYLGACTGAKLEDMRMAAQVLKGKKVAAGTRFLVAPSTIKMRELAAAEGTLQILEDAGGIILPSGCGGCIGLGDARLAEDAVGISSTNRNFVGRAGPKSSKLYLASPYTVAASAVAGQIADPRDML
;
A
#
# COMPACT_ATOMS: atom_id res chain seq x y z
N MET A 1 -50.24 4.38 6.73
CA MET A 1 -50.02 5.04 5.43
C MET A 1 -49.16 6.26 5.68
N SER A 2 -47.84 6.12 5.61
CA SER A 2 -46.90 7.22 5.82
C SER A 2 -46.65 7.95 4.50
N ASN A 3 -46.92 9.26 4.47
CA ASN A 3 -46.55 10.14 3.37
C ASN A 3 -45.03 10.27 3.31
N ALA A 4 -44.38 9.50 2.44
CA ALA A 4 -43.06 9.87 1.93
C ALA A 4 -43.28 10.97 0.88
N PRO A 5 -42.54 12.09 0.91
CA PRO A 5 -42.63 13.11 -0.14
C PRO A 5 -42.23 12.49 -1.48
N ALA A 6 -43.04 12.70 -2.51
CA ALA A 6 -42.75 12.24 -3.86
C ALA A 6 -41.46 12.92 -4.34
N LEU A 7 -40.39 12.14 -4.52
CA LEU A 7 -39.16 12.60 -5.13
C LEU A 7 -39.49 13.04 -6.56
N ASN A 8 -39.43 14.34 -6.83
CA ASN A 8 -39.68 14.87 -8.16
C ASN A 8 -38.48 14.50 -9.05
N ILE A 9 -38.67 13.48 -9.88
CA ILE A 9 -37.64 12.90 -10.77
C ILE A 9 -36.96 13.97 -11.64
N ARG A 10 -37.64 15.10 -11.93
CA ARG A 10 -37.08 16.22 -12.70
C ARG A 10 -36.08 17.06 -11.90
N ASP A 11 -36.26 17.19 -10.58
CA ASP A 11 -35.36 17.98 -9.73
C ASP A 11 -34.08 17.20 -9.42
N ALA A 12 -34.17 15.87 -9.22
CA ALA A 12 -33.02 14.98 -9.11
C ALA A 12 -32.17 14.99 -10.40
N ALA A 13 -32.80 14.86 -11.57
CA ALA A 13 -32.11 14.91 -12.86
C ALA A 13 -31.42 16.27 -13.13
N ALA A 14 -31.96 17.38 -12.61
CA ALA A 14 -31.37 18.71 -12.75
C ALA A 14 -30.22 18.96 -11.77
N GLU A 15 -30.22 18.30 -10.61
CA GLU A 15 -29.09 18.30 -9.68
C GLU A 15 -27.95 17.41 -10.18
N ASP A 16 -28.27 16.23 -10.70
CA ASP A 16 -27.32 15.32 -11.35
C ASP A 16 -26.67 15.97 -12.57
N ALA A 17 -27.45 16.67 -13.41
CA ALA A 17 -26.93 17.40 -14.56
C ALA A 17 -25.97 18.55 -14.16
N ARG A 18 -26.23 19.23 -13.04
CA ARG A 18 -25.35 20.29 -12.52
C ARG A 18 -24.06 19.72 -11.94
N ARG A 19 -24.14 18.61 -11.20
CA ARG A 19 -22.96 17.90 -10.68
C ARG A 19 -22.11 17.33 -11.83
N PHE A 20 -22.74 16.73 -12.84
CA PHE A 20 -22.05 16.23 -14.03
C PHE A 20 -21.33 17.34 -14.80
N GLN A 21 -21.98 18.50 -14.98
CA GLN A 21 -21.38 19.64 -15.66
C GLN A 21 -20.18 20.21 -14.87
N ALA A 22 -20.28 20.33 -13.55
CA ALA A 22 -19.17 20.77 -12.70
C ALA A 22 -17.98 19.81 -12.75
N ASN A 23 -18.24 18.50 -12.76
CA ASN A 23 -17.19 17.47 -12.88
C ASN A 23 -16.52 17.46 -14.26
N LEU A 24 -17.28 17.73 -15.33
CA LEU A 24 -16.75 17.88 -16.69
C LEU A 24 -15.86 19.12 -16.84
N GLU A 25 -16.25 20.24 -16.25
CA GLU A 25 -15.47 21.48 -16.25
C GLU A 25 -14.15 21.31 -15.50
N LEU A 26 -14.16 20.61 -14.35
CA LEU A 26 -12.97 20.25 -13.60
C LEU A 26 -12.02 19.36 -14.43
N LEU A 27 -12.54 18.33 -15.11
CA LEU A 27 -11.74 17.46 -15.98
C LEU A 27 -11.11 18.23 -17.15
N ALA A 28 -11.84 19.19 -17.72
CA ALA A 28 -11.34 20.04 -18.78
C ALA A 28 -10.22 20.97 -18.29
N GLU A 29 -10.39 21.59 -17.12
CA GLU A 29 -9.36 22.41 -16.47
C GLU A 29 -8.11 21.59 -16.14
N MET A 30 -8.28 20.39 -15.57
CA MET A 30 -7.17 19.47 -15.28
C MET A 30 -6.40 19.05 -16.53
N SER A 31 -7.11 18.78 -17.63
CA SER A 31 -6.50 18.40 -18.91
C SER A 31 -5.69 19.56 -19.51
N GLN A 32 -6.16 20.79 -19.34
CA GLN A 32 -5.47 22.00 -19.77
C GLN A 32 -4.25 22.32 -18.90
N ASP A 33 -4.39 22.20 -17.57
CA ASP A 33 -3.30 22.38 -16.60
C ASP A 33 -2.17 21.35 -16.82
N PHE A 34 -2.51 20.08 -17.08
CA PHE A 34 -1.54 19.04 -17.42
C PHE A 34 -0.87 19.30 -18.77
N ALA A 35 -1.62 19.71 -19.78
CA ALA A 35 -1.07 20.04 -21.10
C ALA A 35 -0.10 21.23 -21.05
N ALA A 36 -0.33 22.19 -20.15
CA ALA A 36 0.51 23.36 -19.97
C ALA A 36 1.76 23.10 -19.10
N SER A 37 1.62 22.35 -18.01
CA SER A 37 2.69 22.15 -17.02
C SER A 37 3.54 20.91 -17.27
N ARG A 38 2.99 19.87 -17.91
CA ARG A 38 3.53 18.50 -17.93
C ARG A 38 3.82 17.92 -16.54
N ASP A 39 3.27 18.53 -15.50
CA ASP A 39 3.43 18.14 -14.11
C ASP A 39 2.22 17.29 -13.72
N LEU A 40 2.42 15.97 -13.74
CA LEU A 40 1.38 15.00 -13.40
C LEU A 40 0.96 15.14 -11.93
N ASP A 41 1.86 15.57 -11.06
CA ASP A 41 1.63 15.61 -9.61
C ASP A 41 0.69 16.76 -9.24
N ALA A 42 0.88 17.95 -9.81
CA ALA A 42 -0.01 19.10 -9.57
C ALA A 42 -1.45 18.86 -10.07
N ALA A 43 -1.60 18.24 -11.24
CA ALA A 43 -2.90 17.88 -11.80
C ALA A 43 -3.59 16.76 -11.00
N LEU A 44 -2.84 15.76 -10.52
CA LEU A 44 -3.36 14.71 -9.64
C LEU A 44 -3.75 15.28 -8.27
N LEU A 45 -2.95 16.17 -7.67
CA LEU A 45 -3.23 16.80 -6.38
C LEU A 45 -4.51 17.65 -6.41
N LYS A 46 -4.79 18.34 -7.52
CA LYS A 46 -6.03 19.10 -7.72
C LYS A 46 -7.26 18.19 -7.89
N ALA A 47 -7.09 17.06 -8.61
CA ALA A 47 -8.11 16.02 -8.77
C ALA A 47 -8.43 15.29 -7.46
N VAL A 48 -7.37 14.91 -6.75
CA VAL A 48 -7.40 14.23 -5.45
C VAL A 48 -7.95 15.20 -4.39
N GLY A 49 -7.62 16.49 -4.42
CA GLY A 49 -8.17 17.47 -3.48
C GLY A 49 -9.67 17.75 -3.64
N HIS A 50 -10.27 17.49 -4.80
CA HIS A 50 -11.74 17.60 -5.00
C HIS A 50 -12.49 16.28 -4.75
N ILE A 51 -11.80 15.14 -4.77
CA ILE A 51 -12.40 13.80 -4.62
C ILE A 51 -12.05 13.15 -3.27
N THR A 52 -10.99 13.61 -2.59
CA THR A 52 -10.33 12.88 -1.52
C THR A 52 -9.47 13.81 -0.66
N ASP A 53 -10.04 14.30 0.44
CA ASP A 53 -9.21 14.60 1.60
C ASP A 53 -8.68 13.25 2.14
N SER A 54 -7.46 12.96 1.73
CA SER A 54 -6.54 11.94 2.27
C SER A 54 -6.53 10.56 1.56
N VAL A 55 -5.34 10.26 1.04
CA VAL A 55 -4.73 8.93 0.76
C VAL A 55 -4.86 8.38 -0.67
N ASN A 56 -3.77 8.60 -1.41
CA ASN A 56 -3.30 7.81 -2.55
C ASN A 56 -2.79 6.43 -2.07
N ALA A 57 -3.48 5.35 -2.44
CA ALA A 57 -2.85 4.03 -2.55
C ALA A 57 -3.52 3.23 -3.67
N GLU A 58 -2.78 2.92 -4.74
CA GLU A 58 -3.15 1.78 -5.59
C GLU A 58 -3.10 0.52 -4.72
N GLY A 59 -4.25 -0.08 -4.42
CA GLY A 59 -4.33 -1.46 -3.93
C GLY A 59 -5.15 -1.74 -2.67
N GLY A 60 -5.63 -0.74 -1.92
CA GLY A 60 -6.45 -0.99 -0.73
C GLY A 60 -7.53 0.07 -0.55
N ALA A 61 -8.77 -0.35 -0.28
CA ALA A 61 -9.78 0.58 0.18
C ALA A 61 -9.48 0.96 1.63
N LEU A 62 -9.01 2.19 1.83
CA LEU A 62 -9.12 2.83 3.12
C LEU A 62 -10.59 3.19 3.29
N PHE A 63 -11.22 2.71 4.36
CA PHE A 63 -12.54 3.17 4.72
C PHE A 63 -12.38 4.43 5.57
N LEU A 64 -12.66 5.59 5.00
CA LEU A 64 -12.60 6.88 5.69
C LEU A 64 -14.00 7.35 6.02
N LEU A 65 -14.16 8.17 7.06
CA LEU A 65 -15.42 8.86 7.27
C LEU A 65 -15.60 9.97 6.22
N ASP A 66 -16.85 10.31 5.92
CA ASP A 66 -17.12 11.64 5.40
C ASP A 66 -16.77 12.73 6.43
N GLU A 67 -16.77 13.99 6.01
CA GLU A 67 -16.43 15.14 6.88
C GLU A 67 -17.28 15.24 8.15
N GLN A 68 -18.42 14.54 8.20
CA GLN A 68 -19.41 14.58 9.28
C GLN A 68 -19.34 13.36 10.20
N GLY A 69 -18.61 12.31 9.81
CA GLY A 69 -18.46 11.10 10.61
C GLY A 69 -19.65 10.14 10.56
N GLU A 70 -20.57 10.32 9.61
CA GLU A 70 -21.84 9.58 9.57
C GLU A 70 -21.81 8.40 8.60
N HIS A 71 -20.98 8.47 7.54
CA HIS A 71 -20.89 7.44 6.52
C HIS A 71 -19.47 6.90 6.31
N LEU A 72 -19.37 5.57 6.20
CA LEU A 72 -18.15 4.86 5.85
C LEU A 72 -17.88 5.00 4.34
N ARG A 73 -16.93 5.86 3.94
CA ARG A 73 -16.46 6.02 2.55
C ARG A 73 -15.47 4.92 2.19
N CYS A 74 -15.84 4.08 1.22
CA CYS A 74 -14.96 3.06 0.66
C CYS A 74 -14.13 3.63 -0.49
N HIS A 75 -12.80 3.69 -0.34
CA HIS A 75 -11.90 4.10 -1.42
C HIS A 75 -11.52 2.91 -2.32
N ALA A 76 -12.45 2.42 -3.13
CA ALA A 76 -12.16 1.30 -4.03
C ALA A 76 -11.50 1.76 -5.34
N CYS A 77 -10.42 1.08 -5.76
CA CYS A 77 -9.92 1.23 -7.13
C CYS A 77 -10.95 0.68 -8.12
N VAL A 78 -11.43 1.55 -9.00
CA VAL A 78 -12.37 1.23 -10.08
C VAL A 78 -11.77 1.65 -11.42
N GLY A 79 -12.17 0.98 -12.50
CA GLY A 79 -11.68 1.28 -13.85
C GLY A 79 -12.13 2.66 -14.32
N ALA A 80 -11.47 3.20 -15.35
CA ALA A 80 -11.76 4.55 -15.85
C ALA A 80 -13.25 4.77 -16.22
N THR A 81 -13.91 3.73 -16.76
CA THR A 81 -15.35 3.77 -17.08
C THR A 81 -16.23 3.85 -15.84
N GLU A 82 -15.89 3.10 -14.79
CA GLU A 82 -16.62 3.11 -13.52
C GLU A 82 -16.43 4.46 -12.81
N ILE A 83 -15.22 5.03 -12.82
CA ILE A 83 -14.96 6.38 -12.32
C ILE A 83 -15.82 7.39 -13.06
N THR A 84 -15.90 7.31 -14.40
CA THR A 84 -16.76 8.21 -15.19
C THR A 84 -18.23 8.07 -14.80
N GLY A 85 -18.68 6.84 -14.54
CA GLY A 85 -20.02 6.57 -14.00
C GLY A 85 -20.26 7.28 -12.66
N VAL A 86 -19.37 7.07 -11.69
CA VAL A 86 -19.44 7.72 -10.36
C VAL A 86 -19.40 9.24 -10.48
N MET A 87 -18.56 9.79 -11.35
CA MET A 87 -18.51 11.24 -11.58
C MET A 87 -19.80 11.78 -12.20
N ALA A 88 -20.54 10.96 -12.95
CA ALA A 88 -21.81 11.35 -13.56
C ALA A 88 -23.01 11.20 -12.63
N THR A 89 -23.02 10.17 -11.78
CA THR A 89 -24.20 9.79 -10.99
C THR A 89 -24.02 9.97 -9.49
N GLY A 90 -22.79 10.05 -8.99
CA GLY A 90 -22.45 9.95 -7.57
C GLY A 90 -22.46 8.51 -7.02
N ASP A 91 -22.90 7.53 -7.81
CA ASP A 91 -23.21 6.18 -7.34
C ASP A 91 -22.52 5.10 -8.20
N ILE A 92 -22.24 3.94 -7.60
CA ILE A 92 -21.76 2.75 -8.30
C ILE A 92 -22.44 1.48 -7.78
N TRP A 93 -22.70 0.55 -8.70
CA TRP A 93 -23.21 -0.77 -8.35
C TRP A 93 -22.07 -1.69 -7.91
N VAL A 94 -22.16 -2.20 -6.67
CA VAL A 94 -21.21 -3.17 -6.13
C VAL A 94 -21.98 -4.41 -5.70
N ARG A 95 -21.51 -5.59 -6.12
CA ARG A 95 -22.00 -6.85 -5.57
C ARG A 95 -21.43 -7.00 -4.15
N VAL A 96 -22.29 -7.23 -3.15
CA VAL A 96 -21.82 -7.49 -1.78
C VAL A 96 -20.92 -8.74 -1.79
N PRO A 97 -19.62 -8.63 -1.45
CA PRO A 97 -18.68 -9.74 -1.46
C PRO A 97 -18.85 -10.62 -0.21
N GLU A 98 -18.41 -11.87 -0.29
CA GLU A 98 -18.26 -12.71 0.90
C GLU A 98 -16.99 -12.31 1.67
N ASN A 99 -16.98 -12.60 2.98
CA ASN A 99 -15.85 -12.25 3.85
C ASN A 99 -14.94 -13.45 4.12
N VAL A 100 -13.64 -13.21 4.12
CA VAL A 100 -12.61 -14.13 4.59
C VAL A 100 -11.95 -13.53 5.82
N ARG A 101 -11.92 -14.29 6.92
CA ARG A 101 -11.21 -13.88 8.13
C ARG A 101 -9.76 -14.34 8.03
N MET A 102 -8.84 -13.39 8.03
CA MET A 102 -7.40 -13.61 8.02
C MET A 102 -6.84 -13.23 9.40
N GLU A 103 -6.55 -14.22 10.22
CA GLU A 103 -6.09 -14.04 11.58
C GLU A 103 -4.57 -14.19 11.68
N VAL A 104 -3.88 -13.16 12.15
CA VAL A 104 -2.46 -13.23 12.51
C VAL A 104 -2.37 -13.40 14.02
N THR A 105 -2.00 -14.61 14.44
CA THR A 105 -1.82 -14.96 15.86
C THR A 105 -0.39 -14.69 16.31
N GLY A 106 -0.20 -14.43 17.61
CA GLY A 106 1.13 -14.11 18.15
C GLY A 106 1.65 -12.75 17.67
N ALA A 107 2.86 -12.37 18.09
CA ALA A 107 3.51 -11.14 17.67
C ALA A 107 4.56 -11.43 16.60
N LEU A 108 4.78 -10.49 15.67
CA LEU A 108 5.86 -10.64 14.70
C LEU A 108 7.22 -10.51 15.39
N ASN A 109 8.12 -11.45 15.09
CA ASN A 109 9.51 -11.41 15.59
C ASN A 109 10.28 -10.21 15.02
N PRO A 110 11.35 -9.76 15.70
CA PRO A 110 12.25 -8.74 15.16
C PRO A 110 12.72 -9.07 13.74
N GLY A 111 12.66 -8.08 12.84
CA GLY A 111 13.01 -8.25 11.42
C GLY A 111 11.90 -8.80 10.53
N VAL A 112 10.71 -9.05 11.08
CA VAL A 112 9.52 -9.48 10.35
C VAL A 112 8.47 -8.35 10.38
N ALA A 113 7.87 -8.03 9.24
CA ALA A 113 6.89 -6.97 9.07
C ALA A 113 5.59 -7.49 8.44
N ALA A 114 4.55 -6.64 8.35
CA ALA A 114 3.31 -6.98 7.65
C ALA A 114 3.54 -7.42 6.20
N LYS A 115 4.59 -6.90 5.56
CA LYS A 115 5.01 -7.33 4.21
C LYS A 115 5.32 -8.83 4.16
N ASP A 116 5.98 -9.36 5.18
CA ASP A 116 6.31 -10.79 5.26
C ASP A 116 5.04 -11.63 5.45
N VAL A 117 4.08 -11.15 6.25
CA VAL A 117 2.78 -11.81 6.42
C VAL A 117 2.05 -11.93 5.08
N ILE A 118 1.90 -10.84 4.33
CA ILE A 118 1.14 -10.86 3.08
C ILE A 118 1.89 -11.60 1.97
N LEU A 119 3.23 -11.59 1.96
CA LEU A 119 4.01 -12.44 1.06
C LEU A 119 3.82 -13.92 1.39
N LYS A 120 3.82 -14.32 2.67
CA LYS A 120 3.53 -15.70 3.07
C LYS A 120 2.16 -16.16 2.57
N ILE A 121 1.14 -15.29 2.68
CA ILE A 121 -0.20 -15.55 2.16
C ILE A 121 -0.18 -15.70 0.63
N CYS A 122 0.54 -14.84 -0.10
CA CYS A 122 0.72 -15.00 -1.54
C CYS A 122 1.36 -16.35 -1.90
N GLY A 123 2.38 -16.79 -1.15
CA GLY A 123 3.03 -18.09 -1.35
C GLY A 123 2.11 -19.28 -1.09
N ASP A 124 1.33 -19.24 -0.02
CA ASP A 124 0.47 -20.35 0.40
C ASP A 124 -0.83 -20.47 -0.44
N HIS A 125 -1.34 -19.35 -0.93
CA HIS A 125 -2.65 -19.28 -1.59
C HIS A 125 -2.62 -18.83 -3.04
N GLY A 126 -1.44 -18.46 -3.56
CA GLY A 126 -1.25 -17.92 -4.89
C GLY A 126 -1.74 -16.48 -5.03
N ILE A 127 -1.40 -15.86 -6.17
CA ILE A 127 -2.09 -14.63 -6.59
C ILE A 127 -3.53 -14.98 -6.99
N MET A 128 -4.48 -14.09 -6.71
CA MET A 128 -5.90 -14.30 -7.00
C MET A 128 -6.63 -15.42 -6.22
N GLY A 129 -6.02 -16.02 -5.20
CA GLY A 129 -6.61 -17.13 -4.42
C GLY A 129 -7.91 -16.83 -3.67
N PHE A 130 -8.26 -15.56 -3.50
CA PHE A 130 -9.42 -15.12 -2.73
C PHE A 130 -10.58 -14.62 -3.61
N GLY A 131 -10.33 -14.30 -4.88
CA GLY A 131 -11.35 -13.80 -5.80
C GLY A 131 -12.13 -12.59 -5.23
N TYR A 132 -13.34 -12.35 -5.72
CA TYR A 132 -14.19 -11.21 -5.36
C TYR A 132 -14.74 -11.28 -3.89
N GLN A 133 -13.88 -11.54 -2.92
CA GLN A 133 -14.13 -11.60 -1.48
C GLN A 133 -13.45 -10.41 -0.78
N VAL A 134 -13.90 -10.07 0.42
CA VAL A 134 -13.22 -9.12 1.31
C VAL A 134 -12.37 -9.90 2.29
N VAL A 135 -11.12 -9.48 2.47
CA VAL A 135 -10.22 -10.08 3.46
C VAL A 135 -10.20 -9.19 4.70
N GLU A 136 -10.75 -9.68 5.80
CA GLU A 136 -10.68 -9.04 7.12
C GLU A 136 -9.42 -9.52 7.84
N PHE A 137 -8.41 -8.66 7.93
CA PHE A 137 -7.21 -8.93 8.71
C PHE A 137 -7.44 -8.61 10.19
N CYS A 138 -7.15 -9.57 11.06
CA CYS A 138 -7.43 -9.49 12.50
C CYS A 138 -6.41 -10.30 13.32
N GLY A 139 -6.59 -10.35 14.65
CA GLY A 139 -5.75 -11.09 15.57
C GLY A 139 -4.67 -10.24 16.24
N ASP A 140 -4.03 -10.81 17.26
CA ASP A 140 -3.05 -10.12 18.11
C ASP A 140 -1.86 -9.57 17.31
N GLY A 141 -1.44 -10.27 16.26
CA GLY A 141 -0.34 -9.83 15.40
C GLY A 141 -0.70 -8.56 14.63
N VAL A 142 -1.94 -8.45 14.12
CA VAL A 142 -2.44 -7.24 13.46
C VAL A 142 -2.62 -6.11 14.48
N ALA A 143 -3.12 -6.41 15.67
CA ALA A 143 -3.24 -5.44 16.76
C ALA A 143 -1.86 -4.89 17.19
N ALA A 144 -0.81 -5.71 17.19
CA ALA A 144 0.56 -5.33 17.51
C ALA A 144 1.22 -4.44 16.45
N MET A 145 0.85 -4.56 15.17
CA MET A 145 1.35 -3.71 14.08
C MET A 145 1.04 -2.22 14.30
N SER A 146 1.85 -1.34 13.71
CA SER A 146 1.51 0.07 13.59
C SER A 146 0.39 0.25 12.56
N ALA A 147 -0.35 1.35 12.63
CA ALA A 147 -1.38 1.65 11.65
C ALA A 147 -0.81 1.79 10.22
N GLN A 148 0.43 2.24 10.06
CA GLN A 148 1.10 2.26 8.74
C GLN A 148 1.48 0.86 8.26
N ASP A 149 1.98 -0.02 9.12
CA ASP A 149 2.34 -1.38 8.71
C ASP A 149 1.09 -2.20 8.30
N ARG A 150 -0.04 -1.97 8.97
CA ARG A 150 -1.36 -2.50 8.57
C ARG A 150 -1.78 -2.11 7.15
N MET A 151 -1.42 -0.90 6.69
CA MET A 151 -1.70 -0.47 5.31
C MET A 151 -1.01 -1.37 4.29
N THR A 152 0.11 -2.01 4.64
CA THR A 152 0.78 -2.97 3.77
C THR A 152 -0.08 -4.21 3.52
N LEU A 153 -0.79 -4.72 4.55
CA LEU A 153 -1.71 -5.85 4.40
C LEU A 153 -2.88 -5.50 3.48
N THR A 154 -3.55 -4.37 3.75
CA THR A 154 -4.72 -3.96 2.98
C THR A 154 -4.37 -3.52 1.56
N ASN A 155 -3.18 -2.95 1.35
CA ASN A 155 -2.66 -2.63 0.02
C ASN A 155 -2.42 -3.87 -0.85
N MET A 156 -1.92 -4.95 -0.24
CA MET A 156 -1.60 -6.18 -0.94
C MET A 156 -2.75 -7.20 -0.96
N ALA A 157 -3.93 -6.83 -0.47
CA ALA A 157 -5.15 -7.59 -0.66
C ALA A 157 -5.49 -7.74 -2.17
N ALA A 158 -5.14 -6.73 -2.97
CA ALA A 158 -5.29 -6.77 -4.43
C ALA A 158 -4.43 -7.88 -5.07
N GLU A 159 -3.22 -8.15 -4.57
CA GLU A 159 -2.33 -9.18 -5.13
C GLU A 159 -2.85 -10.60 -4.89
N ILE A 160 -3.53 -10.84 -3.78
CA ILE A 160 -4.22 -12.12 -3.51
C ILE A 160 -5.62 -12.17 -4.17
N GLY A 161 -5.94 -11.16 -4.99
CA GLY A 161 -7.15 -10.97 -5.77
C GLY A 161 -8.42 -10.73 -4.98
N ALA A 162 -8.29 -10.36 -3.69
CA ALA A 162 -9.41 -9.89 -2.90
C ALA A 162 -9.98 -8.60 -3.52
N LYS A 163 -11.30 -8.39 -3.34
CA LYS A 163 -11.94 -7.14 -3.75
C LYS A 163 -11.41 -5.96 -2.94
N THR A 164 -11.17 -6.17 -1.65
CA THR A 164 -10.42 -5.26 -0.78
C THR A 164 -9.97 -6.00 0.49
N GLY A 165 -8.99 -5.43 1.20
CA GLY A 165 -8.63 -5.80 2.56
C GLY A 165 -9.17 -4.78 3.56
N ILE A 166 -9.60 -5.24 4.73
CA ILE A 166 -10.06 -4.38 5.84
C ILE A 166 -9.41 -4.79 7.15
N ILE A 167 -9.23 -3.81 8.03
CA ILE A 167 -8.81 -4.00 9.42
C ILE A 167 -9.70 -3.10 10.26
N ALA A 168 -10.29 -3.66 11.32
CA ALA A 168 -11.10 -2.88 12.22
C ALA A 168 -10.25 -1.82 12.96
N PRO A 169 -10.78 -0.62 13.19
CA PRO A 169 -10.02 0.44 13.85
C PRO A 169 -9.77 0.13 15.31
N ASP A 170 -8.65 0.65 15.83
CA ASP A 170 -8.29 0.59 17.25
C ASP A 170 -7.59 1.89 17.67
N ALA A 171 -7.04 1.92 18.89
CA ALA A 171 -6.31 3.07 19.42
C ALA A 171 -5.20 3.58 18.49
N LYS A 172 -4.45 2.71 17.80
CA LYS A 172 -3.37 3.10 16.89
C LYS A 172 -3.91 3.72 15.60
N THR A 173 -5.05 3.22 15.12
CA THR A 173 -5.77 3.85 14.01
C THR A 173 -6.21 5.26 14.40
N MET A 174 -6.79 5.42 15.59
CA MET A 174 -7.25 6.72 16.11
C MET A 174 -6.09 7.71 16.32
N GLU A 175 -4.95 7.24 16.83
CA GLU A 175 -3.72 8.04 16.97
C GLU A 175 -3.20 8.52 15.62
N LEU A 176 -3.19 7.66 14.59
CA LEU A 176 -2.77 8.02 13.24
C LEU A 176 -3.69 9.09 12.64
N LEU A 177 -5.01 8.91 12.75
CA LEU A 177 -6.00 9.89 12.28
C LEU A 177 -5.78 11.25 12.95
N LYS A 178 -5.61 11.26 14.28
CA LYS A 178 -5.30 12.48 15.03
C LYS A 178 -3.99 13.14 14.57
N ALA A 179 -2.95 12.35 14.31
CA ALA A 179 -1.68 12.87 13.79
C ALA A 179 -1.80 13.48 12.39
N TRP A 180 -2.83 13.08 11.63
CA TRP A 180 -3.19 13.67 10.33
C TRP A 180 -4.18 14.83 10.43
N GLY A 181 -4.55 15.25 11.65
CA GLY A 181 -5.49 16.34 11.88
C GLY A 181 -6.96 15.91 11.74
N ILE A 182 -7.24 14.61 11.60
CA ILE A 182 -8.59 14.07 11.54
C ILE A 182 -9.07 13.85 12.98
N SER A 183 -10.23 14.41 13.31
CA SER A 183 -10.83 14.35 14.65
C SER A 183 -12.34 14.14 14.55
N GLY A 184 -12.99 13.84 15.68
CA GLY A 184 -14.46 13.62 15.71
C GLY A 184 -14.92 12.26 15.20
N VAL A 185 -14.00 11.36 14.84
CA VAL A 185 -14.30 9.99 14.42
C VAL A 185 -14.73 9.15 15.63
N ASN A 186 -15.92 8.57 15.60
CA ASN A 186 -16.35 7.52 16.52
C ASN A 186 -16.46 6.20 15.75
N ALA A 187 -15.63 5.22 16.13
CA ALA A 187 -15.54 3.94 15.46
C ALA A 187 -15.71 2.75 16.43
N ASP A 188 -16.31 2.99 17.60
CA ASP A 188 -16.48 1.98 18.65
C ASP A 188 -17.31 0.78 18.16
N ASP A 189 -18.26 1.02 17.26
CA ASP A 189 -19.16 0.00 16.69
C ASP A 189 -18.68 -0.56 15.34
N TRP A 190 -17.43 -0.31 14.94
CA TRP A 190 -16.89 -0.74 13.63
C TRP A 190 -16.16 -2.08 13.68
N GLN A 191 -16.50 -2.89 14.67
CA GLN A 191 -15.98 -4.26 14.82
C GLN A 191 -16.94 -5.24 14.17
N SER A 192 -16.41 -6.36 13.70
CA SER A 192 -17.26 -7.45 13.22
C SER A 192 -18.09 -8.03 14.36
N ASP A 193 -19.36 -8.31 14.08
CA ASP A 193 -20.28 -8.92 15.04
C ASP A 193 -19.75 -10.28 15.53
N ALA A 194 -20.09 -10.65 16.77
CA ALA A 194 -19.64 -11.92 17.37
C ALA A 194 -20.14 -13.16 16.60
N ASP A 195 -21.27 -13.05 15.91
CA ASP A 195 -21.88 -14.09 15.08
C ASP A 195 -21.64 -13.89 13.57
N ALA A 196 -20.69 -13.02 13.18
CA ALA A 196 -20.33 -12.80 11.79
C ALA A 196 -19.91 -14.12 11.10
N VAL A 197 -20.52 -14.36 9.93
CA VAL A 197 -20.28 -15.54 9.10
C VAL A 197 -19.19 -15.24 8.08
N TYR A 198 -18.22 -16.14 7.98
CA TYR A 198 -17.10 -16.04 7.04
C TYR A 198 -17.09 -17.23 6.09
N ALA A 199 -16.87 -16.96 4.81
CA ALA A 199 -16.74 -18.00 3.80
C ALA A 199 -15.47 -18.85 4.03
N LYS A 200 -14.40 -18.22 4.54
CA LYS A 200 -13.15 -18.89 4.90
C LYS A 200 -12.54 -18.25 6.16
N ARG A 201 -11.78 -19.05 6.89
CA ARG A 201 -10.92 -18.61 8.01
C ARG A 201 -9.51 -19.11 7.74
N ILE A 202 -8.53 -18.22 7.80
CA ILE A 202 -7.13 -18.51 7.57
C ILE A 202 -6.34 -17.95 8.74
N THR A 203 -5.38 -18.71 9.22
CA THR A 203 -4.55 -18.33 10.36
C THR A 203 -3.08 -18.34 9.96
N VAL A 204 -2.38 -17.24 10.22
CA VAL A 204 -0.93 -17.12 10.12
C VAL A 204 -0.36 -17.00 11.53
N ASN A 205 0.65 -17.81 11.86
CA ASN A 205 1.34 -17.73 13.14
C ASN A 205 2.53 -16.77 13.03
N GLY A 206 2.38 -15.58 13.61
CA GLY A 206 3.39 -14.53 13.65
C GLY A 206 4.64 -14.89 14.44
N ASP A 207 4.51 -15.70 15.50
CA ASP A 207 5.64 -16.11 16.35
C ASP A 207 6.62 -17.03 15.61
N THR A 208 6.16 -17.71 14.56
CA THR A 208 6.96 -18.64 13.75
C THR A 208 7.27 -18.11 12.36
N LEU A 209 6.71 -16.97 11.96
CA LEU A 209 6.91 -16.41 10.64
C LEU A 209 8.36 -15.94 10.48
N ALA A 210 9.04 -16.44 9.45
CA ALA A 210 10.35 -15.95 9.04
C ALA A 210 10.21 -14.75 8.07
N PRO A 211 11.25 -13.90 7.92
CA PRO A 211 11.26 -12.92 6.84
C PRO A 211 11.06 -13.61 5.48
N GLN A 212 10.24 -13.01 4.62
CA GLN A 212 9.84 -13.60 3.33
C GLN A 212 10.47 -12.84 2.16
N VAL A 213 10.71 -13.58 1.08
CA VAL A 213 11.15 -13.03 -0.20
C VAL A 213 10.30 -13.65 -1.31
N ALA A 214 9.71 -12.83 -2.19
CA ALA A 214 9.06 -13.31 -3.40
C ALA A 214 10.01 -13.23 -4.59
N ALA A 215 10.32 -14.40 -5.16
CA ALA A 215 11.18 -14.50 -6.34
C ALA A 215 10.48 -14.02 -7.62
N PRO A 216 11.24 -13.58 -8.64
CA PRO A 216 10.68 -13.29 -9.95
C PRO A 216 9.91 -14.51 -10.51
N SER A 217 8.82 -14.36 -11.24
CA SER A 217 8.16 -13.09 -11.65
C SER A 217 6.72 -13.04 -11.18
N SER A 218 6.47 -13.46 -9.94
CA SER A 218 5.15 -13.41 -9.32
C SER A 218 5.26 -13.32 -7.79
N PRO A 219 4.42 -12.53 -7.11
CA PRO A 219 4.35 -12.54 -5.65
C PRO A 219 4.04 -13.92 -5.04
N GLU A 220 3.45 -14.84 -5.80
CA GLU A 220 3.19 -16.22 -5.36
C GLU A 220 4.46 -17.06 -5.17
N ASN A 221 5.59 -16.62 -5.72
CA ASN A 221 6.87 -17.29 -5.52
C ASN A 221 7.53 -16.86 -4.21
N ALA A 222 6.72 -16.58 -3.18
CA ALA A 222 7.17 -16.18 -1.86
C ALA A 222 7.58 -17.40 -1.04
N ASP A 223 8.74 -17.29 -0.40
CA ASP A 223 9.26 -18.29 0.50
C ASP A 223 10.16 -17.62 1.56
N ASP A 224 10.59 -18.39 2.56
CA ASP A 224 11.50 -17.95 3.60
C ASP A 224 12.79 -17.38 2.99
N VAL A 225 13.27 -16.26 3.52
CA VAL A 225 14.48 -15.57 3.05
C VAL A 225 15.70 -16.50 2.94
N GLY A 226 15.79 -17.51 3.83
CA GLY A 226 16.84 -18.51 3.85
C GLY A 226 16.90 -19.41 2.60
N ASN A 227 15.82 -19.49 1.82
CA ASN A 227 15.75 -20.29 0.59
C ASN A 227 16.31 -19.56 -0.63
N TYR A 228 16.79 -18.33 -0.48
CA TYR A 228 17.40 -17.54 -1.57
C TYR A 228 18.88 -17.17 -1.31
N PRO A 229 19.75 -18.15 -0.99
CA PRO A 229 21.15 -17.86 -0.72
C PRO A 229 21.88 -17.43 -2.01
N ASN A 230 22.85 -16.53 -1.88
CA ASN A 230 23.79 -16.13 -2.95
C ASN A 230 23.15 -15.43 -4.17
N VAL A 231 21.93 -14.91 -4.04
CA VAL A 231 21.33 -14.06 -5.09
C VAL A 231 21.92 -12.67 -5.02
N LYS A 232 22.91 -12.39 -5.88
CA LYS A 232 23.56 -11.07 -5.98
C LYS A 232 22.59 -10.00 -6.48
N LEU A 233 22.76 -8.77 -5.98
CA LEU A 233 21.89 -7.65 -6.27
C LEU A 233 22.65 -6.47 -6.87
N ASP A 234 22.11 -5.93 -7.96
CA ASP A 234 22.57 -4.68 -8.56
C ASP A 234 21.85 -3.48 -7.93
N GLN A 235 20.60 -3.67 -7.50
CA GLN A 235 19.76 -2.60 -6.97
C GLN A 235 18.85 -3.07 -5.83
N ALA A 236 18.73 -2.24 -4.79
CA ALA A 236 17.74 -2.34 -3.73
C ALA A 236 16.87 -1.08 -3.75
N TYR A 237 15.55 -1.23 -3.76
CA TYR A 237 14.60 -0.13 -3.84
C TYR A 237 13.62 -0.16 -2.67
N LEU A 238 13.69 0.86 -1.82
CA LEU A 238 12.72 1.12 -0.75
C LEU A 238 11.75 2.18 -1.25
N GLY A 239 10.53 1.80 -1.63
CA GLY A 239 9.65 2.74 -2.34
C GLY A 239 8.19 2.34 -2.46
N ALA A 240 7.46 3.23 -3.12
CA ALA A 240 6.04 3.13 -3.46
C ALA A 240 5.08 3.11 -2.24
N CYS A 241 3.79 2.92 -2.53
CA CYS A 241 2.72 2.88 -1.55
C CYS A 241 2.90 1.77 -0.50
N THR A 242 3.52 0.65 -0.88
CA THR A 242 3.66 -0.53 -0.01
C THR A 242 4.80 -0.41 1.00
N GLY A 243 5.89 0.29 0.71
CA GLY A 243 7.14 0.06 1.46
C GLY A 243 8.06 1.27 1.65
N ALA A 244 7.55 2.50 1.62
CA ALA A 244 8.30 3.71 1.96
C ALA A 244 7.50 4.74 2.76
N LYS A 245 6.59 4.26 3.60
CA LYS A 245 5.96 5.04 4.67
C LYS A 245 7.00 5.37 5.74
N LEU A 246 6.65 6.22 6.71
CA LEU A 246 7.59 6.61 7.77
C LEU A 246 8.09 5.39 8.55
N GLU A 247 7.19 4.49 8.94
CA GLU A 247 7.57 3.24 9.62
C GLU A 247 8.46 2.35 8.76
N ASP A 248 8.21 2.23 7.45
CA ASP A 248 9.05 1.43 6.55
C ASP A 248 10.49 1.97 6.49
N MET A 249 10.63 3.30 6.43
CA MET A 249 11.94 3.96 6.45
C MET A 249 12.64 3.80 7.80
N ARG A 250 11.89 3.81 8.92
CA ARG A 250 12.43 3.52 10.26
C ARG A 250 12.94 2.08 10.36
N MET A 251 12.19 1.10 9.83
CA MET A 251 12.62 -0.30 9.77
C MET A 251 13.94 -0.44 9.00
N ALA A 252 14.03 0.16 7.82
CA ALA A 252 15.26 0.16 7.02
C ALA A 252 16.42 0.86 7.76
N ALA A 253 16.16 2.01 8.40
CA ALA A 253 17.17 2.74 9.16
C ALA A 253 17.71 1.95 10.37
N GLN A 254 16.88 1.15 11.05
CA GLN A 254 17.34 0.26 12.12
C GLN A 254 18.42 -0.71 11.63
N VAL A 255 18.20 -1.33 10.46
CA VAL A 255 19.18 -2.24 9.84
C VAL A 255 20.43 -1.48 9.39
N LEU A 256 20.25 -0.31 8.77
CA LEU A 256 21.32 0.44 8.11
C LEU A 256 22.21 1.25 9.05
N LYS A 257 21.76 1.51 10.29
CA LYS A 257 22.49 2.36 11.25
C LYS A 257 23.93 1.88 11.46
N GLY A 258 24.88 2.76 11.14
CA GLY A 258 26.31 2.50 11.27
C GLY A 258 26.90 1.55 10.21
N LYS A 259 26.13 1.17 9.19
CA LYS A 259 26.55 0.29 8.10
C LYS A 259 26.62 1.05 6.77
N LYS A 260 27.15 0.41 5.73
CA LYS A 260 27.22 0.96 4.36
C LYS A 260 26.69 -0.07 3.38
N VAL A 261 26.00 0.40 2.35
CA VAL A 261 25.54 -0.39 1.20
C VAL A 261 26.75 -1.03 0.51
N ALA A 262 26.58 -2.27 0.04
CA ALA A 262 27.64 -3.03 -0.60
C ALA A 262 28.13 -2.34 -1.89
N ALA A 263 29.44 -2.47 -2.15
CA ALA A 263 30.01 -2.01 -3.41
C ALA A 263 29.38 -2.76 -4.59
N GLY A 264 28.88 -2.00 -5.57
CA GLY A 264 28.20 -2.56 -6.75
C GLY A 264 26.68 -2.64 -6.63
N THR A 265 26.12 -2.42 -5.44
CA THR A 265 24.66 -2.35 -5.23
C THR A 265 24.23 -0.90 -5.06
N ARG A 266 23.18 -0.49 -5.78
CA ARG A 266 22.53 0.82 -5.60
C ARG A 266 21.38 0.69 -4.62
N PHE A 267 21.38 1.46 -3.54
CA PHE A 267 20.22 1.57 -2.65
C PHE A 267 19.47 2.87 -2.93
N LEU A 268 18.21 2.74 -3.33
CA LEU A 268 17.36 3.86 -3.75
C LEU A 268 16.15 3.94 -2.80
N VAL A 269 15.86 5.14 -2.30
CA VAL A 269 14.75 5.37 -1.37
C VAL A 269 13.81 6.41 -1.97
N ALA A 270 12.55 6.05 -2.19
CA ALA A 270 11.51 6.98 -2.64
C ALA A 270 10.41 7.09 -1.58
N PRO A 271 10.47 8.09 -0.68
CA PRO A 271 9.46 8.28 0.37
C PRO A 271 8.05 8.34 -0.22
N SER A 272 7.09 7.68 0.41
CA SER A 272 5.74 7.51 -0.16
C SER A 272 5.00 8.83 -0.37
N THR A 273 5.27 9.85 0.45
CA THR A 273 4.76 11.22 0.29
C THR A 273 5.80 12.24 0.72
N ILE A 274 5.62 13.49 0.30
CA ILE A 274 6.42 14.64 0.76
C ILE A 274 6.37 14.73 2.29
N LYS A 275 5.19 14.56 2.88
CA LYS A 275 5.01 14.60 4.34
C LYS A 275 5.83 13.51 5.06
N MET A 276 5.85 12.28 4.52
CA MET A 276 6.66 11.20 5.10
C MET A 276 8.16 11.49 4.99
N ARG A 277 8.59 12.10 3.87
CA ARG A 277 9.98 12.56 3.71
C ARG A 277 10.36 13.61 4.75
N GLU A 278 9.51 14.62 4.96
CA GLU A 278 9.74 15.68 5.94
C GLU A 278 9.82 15.13 7.37
N LEU A 279 8.91 14.24 7.74
CA LEU A 279 8.93 13.59 9.05
C LEU A 279 10.19 12.75 9.25
N ALA A 280 10.57 11.95 8.26
CA ALA A 280 11.78 11.13 8.30
C ALA A 280 13.05 11.99 8.39
N ALA A 281 13.08 13.15 7.74
CA ALA A 281 14.18 14.11 7.87
C ALA A 281 14.23 14.73 9.27
N ALA A 282 13.08 15.17 9.80
CA ALA A 282 12.98 15.83 11.10
C ALA A 282 13.44 14.95 12.27
N GLU A 283 13.21 13.63 12.18
CA GLU A 283 13.62 12.68 13.23
C GLU A 283 14.98 12.00 12.97
N GLY A 284 15.66 12.35 11.87
CA GLY A 284 16.98 11.80 11.51
C GLY A 284 16.96 10.44 10.82
N THR A 285 15.79 9.82 10.59
CA THR A 285 15.65 8.57 9.81
C THR A 285 16.24 8.74 8.40
N LEU A 286 15.96 9.86 7.73
CA LEU A 286 16.47 10.10 6.37
C LEU A 286 18.01 10.18 6.34
N GLN A 287 18.59 10.83 7.35
CA GLN A 287 20.05 10.93 7.47
C GLN A 287 20.71 9.56 7.62
N ILE A 288 20.11 8.63 8.36
CA ILE A 288 20.63 7.26 8.50
C ILE A 288 20.64 6.53 7.16
N LEU A 289 19.59 6.69 6.36
CA LEU A 289 19.50 6.08 5.03
C LEU A 289 20.56 6.66 4.08
N GLU A 290 20.75 7.98 4.08
CA GLU A 290 21.79 8.68 3.30
C GLU A 290 23.21 8.31 3.77
N ASP A 291 23.43 8.27 5.08
CA ASP A 291 24.70 7.87 5.68
C ASP A 291 25.07 6.44 5.29
N ALA A 292 24.11 5.53 5.11
CA ALA A 292 24.40 4.20 4.63
C ALA A 292 24.76 4.14 3.12
N GLY A 293 24.58 5.24 2.39
CA GLY A 293 24.78 5.32 0.94
C GLY A 293 23.48 5.22 0.12
N GLY A 294 22.32 5.40 0.77
CA GLY A 294 21.03 5.48 0.10
C GLY A 294 20.89 6.77 -0.70
N ILE A 295 20.35 6.65 -1.91
CA ILE A 295 20.03 7.79 -2.78
C ILE A 295 18.55 8.10 -2.61
N ILE A 296 18.25 9.27 -2.06
CA ILE A 296 16.88 9.73 -1.86
C ILE A 296 16.33 10.29 -3.18
N LEU A 297 15.25 9.68 -3.65
CA LEU A 297 14.52 10.07 -4.85
C LEU A 297 13.33 10.99 -4.50
N PRO A 298 12.77 11.70 -5.48
CA PRO A 298 11.46 12.34 -5.32
C PRO A 298 10.38 11.33 -4.89
N SER A 299 9.40 11.81 -4.13
CA SER A 299 8.24 10.99 -3.75
C SER A 299 7.42 10.63 -4.98
N GLY A 300 7.03 9.36 -5.10
CA GLY A 300 6.21 8.87 -6.20
C GLY A 300 6.38 7.37 -6.47
N CYS A 301 5.61 6.84 -7.43
CA CYS A 301 5.63 5.41 -7.77
C CYS A 301 6.94 4.98 -8.46
N GLY A 302 7.54 5.84 -9.30
CA GLY A 302 8.87 5.66 -9.91
C GLY A 302 9.18 4.23 -10.34
N GLY A 303 10.14 3.60 -9.65
CA GLY A 303 10.63 2.25 -9.95
C GLY A 303 9.59 1.14 -9.85
N CYS A 304 8.51 1.33 -9.08
CA CYS A 304 7.40 0.37 -8.97
C CYS A 304 6.74 0.05 -10.32
N ILE A 305 6.71 1.05 -11.22
CA ILE A 305 6.14 0.96 -12.56
C ILE A 305 7.22 1.07 -13.66
N GLY A 306 8.50 0.91 -13.29
CA GLY A 306 9.61 0.92 -14.23
C GLY A 306 9.89 2.30 -14.85
N LEU A 307 9.64 3.38 -14.11
CA LEU A 307 9.90 4.76 -14.53
C LEU A 307 11.00 5.41 -13.68
N GLY A 308 11.65 6.43 -14.26
CA GLY A 308 12.65 7.25 -13.59
C GLY A 308 13.94 6.50 -13.21
N ASP A 309 14.70 7.10 -12.30
CA ASP A 309 16.07 6.66 -11.95
C ASP A 309 16.15 5.32 -11.20
N ALA A 310 14.99 4.83 -10.73
CA ALA A 310 14.84 3.53 -10.08
C ALA A 310 14.47 2.39 -11.05
N ARG A 311 14.31 2.68 -12.35
CA ARG A 311 14.09 1.65 -13.36
C ARG A 311 15.31 0.71 -13.43
N LEU A 312 15.07 -0.60 -13.39
CA LEU A 312 16.11 -1.61 -13.54
C LEU A 312 16.73 -1.56 -14.94
N ALA A 313 18.04 -1.79 -15.00
CA ALA A 313 18.78 -1.98 -16.24
C ALA A 313 18.51 -3.35 -16.85
N GLU A 314 19.01 -3.57 -18.07
CA GLU A 314 18.97 -4.88 -18.73
C GLU A 314 19.77 -5.91 -17.93
N ASP A 315 19.24 -7.13 -17.80
CA ASP A 315 19.81 -8.25 -17.02
C ASP A 315 20.06 -8.00 -15.52
N ALA A 316 19.70 -6.82 -15.01
CA ALA A 316 19.91 -6.45 -13.61
C ALA A 316 18.98 -7.21 -12.66
N VAL A 317 19.49 -7.52 -11.47
CA VAL A 317 18.76 -8.14 -10.37
C VAL A 317 18.47 -7.09 -9.29
N GLY A 318 17.19 -6.85 -9.05
CA GLY A 318 16.70 -5.93 -8.04
C GLY A 318 15.97 -6.63 -6.89
N ILE A 319 16.00 -6.03 -5.71
CA ILE A 319 15.07 -6.32 -4.60
C ILE A 319 14.30 -5.06 -4.24
N SER A 320 13.00 -5.18 -3.92
CA SER A 320 12.13 -4.03 -3.70
C SER A 320 11.08 -4.25 -2.63
N SER A 321 10.69 -3.18 -1.93
CA SER A 321 9.57 -3.18 -0.98
C SER A 321 8.19 -2.95 -1.65
N THR A 322 8.15 -2.86 -2.98
CA THR A 322 6.92 -2.75 -3.79
C THR A 322 6.07 -4.03 -3.77
N ASN A 323 4.85 -3.99 -4.32
CA ASN A 323 3.89 -5.11 -4.31
C ASN A 323 3.96 -6.07 -5.52
N ARG A 324 4.54 -5.67 -6.66
CA ARG A 324 4.52 -6.47 -7.90
C ARG A 324 5.90 -6.67 -8.52
N ASN A 325 6.18 -7.88 -8.98
CA ASN A 325 7.44 -8.25 -9.66
C ASN A 325 7.24 -9.02 -10.98
N PHE A 326 6.13 -8.78 -11.68
CA PHE A 326 5.88 -9.35 -12.99
C PHE A 326 6.99 -9.01 -14.00
N VAL A 327 7.15 -9.88 -15.02
CA VAL A 327 8.15 -9.69 -16.08
C VAL A 327 7.97 -8.30 -16.73
N GLY A 328 9.04 -7.51 -16.74
CA GLY A 328 9.04 -6.17 -17.33
C GLY A 328 8.35 -5.09 -16.48
N ARG A 329 7.98 -5.38 -15.22
CA ARG A 329 7.30 -4.41 -14.34
C ARG A 329 8.21 -3.23 -13.96
N ALA A 330 9.44 -3.50 -13.55
CA ALA A 330 10.38 -2.50 -13.05
C ALA A 330 11.49 -2.12 -14.05
N GLY A 331 11.52 -2.74 -15.23
CA GLY A 331 12.59 -2.61 -16.21
C GLY A 331 12.35 -3.45 -17.46
N PRO A 332 13.39 -3.72 -18.27
CA PRO A 332 13.30 -4.64 -19.40
C PRO A 332 12.87 -6.06 -18.97
N LYS A 333 12.36 -6.87 -19.92
CA LYS A 333 11.94 -8.26 -19.64
C LYS A 333 13.06 -9.16 -19.11
N SER A 334 14.32 -8.81 -19.37
CA SER A 334 15.50 -9.52 -18.88
C SER A 334 15.83 -9.23 -17.41
N SER A 335 15.34 -8.11 -16.86
CA SER A 335 15.54 -7.76 -15.45
C SER A 335 14.76 -8.68 -14.52
N LYS A 336 15.31 -8.94 -13.34
CA LYS A 336 14.71 -9.79 -12.30
C LYS A 336 14.42 -8.94 -11.07
N LEU A 337 13.19 -9.00 -10.57
CA LEU A 337 12.80 -8.27 -9.37
C LEU A 337 12.32 -9.24 -8.27
N TYR A 338 12.94 -9.14 -7.11
CA TYR A 338 12.51 -9.78 -5.87
C TYR A 338 11.70 -8.80 -5.04
N LEU A 339 10.71 -9.29 -4.30
CA LEU A 339 9.96 -8.47 -3.33
C LEU A 339 10.29 -8.92 -1.91
N ALA A 340 10.44 -7.96 -1.00
CA ALA A 340 10.66 -8.27 0.41
C ALA A 340 10.20 -7.12 1.32
N SER A 341 10.25 -7.32 2.64
CA SER A 341 9.99 -6.27 3.63
C SER A 341 11.06 -5.17 3.62
N PRO A 342 10.77 -3.97 4.15
CA PRO A 342 11.76 -2.92 4.34
C PRO A 342 13.02 -3.39 5.08
N TYR A 343 12.86 -4.25 6.09
CA TYR A 343 13.95 -4.90 6.81
C TYR A 343 14.84 -5.70 5.86
N THR A 344 14.26 -6.65 5.12
CA THR A 344 14.99 -7.53 4.20
C THR A 344 15.63 -6.78 3.04
N VAL A 345 14.95 -5.76 2.48
CA VAL A 345 15.51 -4.88 1.43
C VAL A 345 16.76 -4.16 1.95
N ALA A 346 16.69 -3.58 3.14
CA ALA A 346 17.81 -2.87 3.75
C ALA A 346 18.99 -3.79 4.07
N ALA A 347 18.71 -4.97 4.65
CA ALA A 347 19.74 -5.96 4.94
C ALA A 347 20.44 -6.44 3.67
N SER A 348 19.64 -6.70 2.63
CA SER A 348 20.14 -7.13 1.33
C SER A 348 20.96 -6.05 0.62
N ALA A 349 20.63 -4.77 0.81
CA ALA A 349 21.42 -3.65 0.31
C ALA A 349 22.82 -3.58 0.95
N VAL A 350 22.92 -3.84 2.26
CA VAL A 350 24.21 -3.90 2.98
C VAL A 350 25.01 -5.13 2.56
N ALA A 351 24.36 -6.27 2.36
CA ALA A 351 25.04 -7.51 1.97
C ALA A 351 25.45 -7.55 0.49
N GLY A 352 24.76 -6.81 -0.39
CA GLY A 352 24.91 -6.90 -1.85
C GLY A 352 24.31 -8.18 -2.47
N GLN A 353 23.56 -8.93 -1.65
CA GLN A 353 22.83 -10.13 -2.02
C GLN A 353 21.61 -10.27 -1.09
N ILE A 354 20.66 -11.13 -1.43
CA ILE A 354 19.53 -11.41 -0.53
C ILE A 354 20.05 -11.90 0.82
N ALA A 355 19.63 -11.24 1.89
CA ALA A 355 20.10 -11.47 3.24
C ALA A 355 18.97 -11.42 4.27
N ASP A 356 19.12 -12.21 5.32
CA ASP A 356 18.20 -12.22 6.44
C ASP A 356 18.42 -10.97 7.32
N PRO A 357 17.39 -10.14 7.56
CA PRO A 357 17.55 -8.94 8.38
C PRO A 357 17.90 -9.24 9.83
N ARG A 358 17.58 -10.44 10.35
CA ARG A 358 17.84 -10.82 11.74
C ARG A 358 19.34 -10.87 12.07
N ASP A 359 20.20 -11.05 11.07
CA ASP A 359 21.66 -11.03 11.22
C ASP A 359 22.23 -9.61 11.41
N MET A 360 21.40 -8.57 11.26
CA MET A 360 21.84 -7.17 11.23
C MET A 360 21.12 -6.23 12.22
N LEU A 361 20.18 -6.77 13.02
CA LEU A 361 19.32 -6.02 13.95
C LEU A 361 19.80 -6.03 15.40
#